data_AF-A0A7C5C2Q5-F1
#
_entry.id   AF-A0A7C5C2Q5-F1
#
_cell.length_a   1.000
_cell.length_b   1.000
_cell.length_c   1.000
_cell.angle_alpha   90.00
_cell.angle_beta   90.00
_cell.angle_gamma   90.00
#
_symmetry.space_group_name_H-M   'P 1'
#
loop_
_entity.id
_entity.type
_entity.pdbx_description
1 polymer ?
#
loop_
_entity_poly.entity_id
_entity_poly.type
_entity_poly.pdbx_seq_one_letter_code
_entity_poly.pdbx_strand_id
1 'polypeptide(L)'
;CLNKLIELVNKPEQRIWYYQELIARFPDKIDLGVAYFMLAQSYEQIGAWDAAIQTYTKFLPYYNSSIPGFPDAFGYAKKIVDFYNSPKDWSFETLDDLVKAIQSALDAGSSKLLNKYRAKVNFFAMSWEQENSDTTNMTEFNFSDFMSGNRIRYSPTVDSSSNANEAYLKTWGWSQRISTWYLYFRKINFPADPEIHGRWEWAGVYYGEKF
;
A
#
# COMPACT_ATOMS: atom_id res chain seq x y z
N CYS A 1 -4.35 32.08 17.95
CA CYS A 1 -5.40 31.82 16.94
C CYS A 1 -5.23 30.39 16.43
N LEU A 2 -6.31 29.64 16.19
CA LEU A 2 -6.39 28.16 16.20
C LEU A 2 -5.16 27.35 15.76
N ASN A 3 -4.41 27.75 14.73
CA ASN A 3 -3.16 27.09 14.31
C ASN A 3 -2.14 26.94 15.46
N LYS A 4 -1.97 27.98 16.29
CA LYS A 4 -1.11 27.90 17.50
C LYS A 4 -1.67 26.97 18.58
N LEU A 5 -2.98 26.73 18.61
CA LEU A 5 -3.59 25.78 19.55
C LEU A 5 -3.42 24.34 19.05
N ILE A 6 -3.51 24.11 17.74
CA ILE A 6 -3.26 22.80 17.11
C ILE A 6 -1.83 22.31 17.39
N GLU A 7 -0.84 23.21 17.37
CA GLU A 7 0.55 22.92 17.73
C GLU A 7 0.73 22.55 19.22
N LEU A 8 -0.14 23.05 20.10
CA LEU A 8 -0.07 22.85 21.56
C LEU A 8 -0.96 21.73 22.08
N VAL A 9 -1.92 21.27 21.28
CA VAL A 9 -2.94 20.30 21.67
C VAL A 9 -2.51 18.92 21.19
N ASN A 10 -2.32 18.00 22.13
CA ASN A 10 -1.95 16.61 21.85
C ASN A 10 -3.15 15.66 21.71
N LYS A 11 -4.38 16.12 22.04
CA LYS A 11 -5.59 15.29 21.97
C LYS A 11 -6.19 15.30 20.56
N PRO A 12 -6.26 14.15 19.86
CA PRO A 12 -6.79 14.07 18.50
C PRO A 12 -8.22 14.59 18.35
N GLU A 13 -9.09 14.38 19.35
CA GLU A 13 -10.50 14.81 19.32
C GLU A 13 -10.63 16.34 19.28
N GLN A 14 -9.75 17.04 19.98
CA GLN A 14 -9.71 18.49 19.97
C GLN A 14 -9.16 19.02 18.64
N ARG A 15 -8.15 18.35 18.06
CA ARG A 15 -7.64 18.67 16.72
C ARG A 15 -8.71 18.53 15.65
N ILE A 16 -9.53 17.48 15.71
CA ILE A 16 -10.67 17.29 14.80
C ILE A 16 -11.57 18.52 14.85
N TRP A 17 -12.01 18.92 16.04
CA TRP A 17 -12.88 20.09 16.21
C TRP A 17 -12.24 21.37 15.64
N TYR A 18 -10.96 21.62 15.95
CA TYR A 18 -10.27 22.82 15.45
C TYR A 18 -10.18 22.85 13.92
N TYR A 19 -9.82 21.73 13.27
CA TYR A 19 -9.74 21.69 11.82
C TYR A 19 -11.11 21.82 11.16
N GLN A 20 -12.16 21.20 11.73
CA GLN A 20 -13.53 21.40 11.25
C GLN A 20 -13.94 22.87 11.29
N GLU A 21 -13.66 23.57 12.41
CA GLU A 21 -13.98 25.00 12.55
C GLU A 21 -13.16 25.88 11.58
N LEU A 22 -11.88 25.56 11.38
CA LEU A 22 -11.02 26.26 10.42
C LEU A 22 -11.57 26.14 8.99
N ILE A 23 -11.87 24.91 8.55
CA ILE A 23 -12.40 24.64 7.21
C ILE A 23 -13.76 25.31 7.02
N ALA A 24 -14.65 25.25 8.02
CA ALA A 24 -16.01 25.77 7.90
C ALA A 24 -16.08 27.31 7.92
N ARG A 25 -15.27 27.98 8.75
CA ARG A 25 -15.38 29.43 8.96
C ARG A 25 -14.33 30.25 8.24
N PHE A 26 -13.19 29.65 7.90
CA PHE A 26 -12.04 30.37 7.36
C PHE A 26 -11.41 29.68 6.13
N PRO A 27 -12.18 29.13 5.18
CA PRO A 27 -11.63 28.38 4.05
C PRO A 27 -10.68 29.23 3.19
N ASP A 28 -10.98 30.52 3.03
CA ASP A 28 -10.17 31.45 2.21
C ASP A 28 -8.91 31.97 2.93
N LYS A 29 -8.72 31.64 4.22
CA LYS A 29 -7.62 32.15 5.05
C LYS A 29 -6.61 31.08 5.45
N ILE A 30 -6.79 29.85 4.98
CA ILE A 30 -5.95 28.70 5.33
C ILE A 30 -5.58 27.92 4.07
N ASP A 31 -4.55 27.08 4.16
CA ASP A 31 -4.32 26.02 3.19
C ASP A 31 -5.31 24.88 3.46
N LEU A 32 -6.33 24.76 2.60
CA LEU A 32 -7.34 23.71 2.72
C LEU A 32 -6.75 22.31 2.56
N GLY A 33 -5.72 22.12 1.73
CA GLY A 33 -5.05 20.84 1.58
C GLY A 33 -4.40 20.40 2.89
N VAL A 34 -3.67 21.31 3.55
CA VAL A 34 -3.10 21.05 4.88
C VAL A 34 -4.19 20.74 5.90
N ALA A 35 -5.27 21.54 5.94
CA ALA A 35 -6.34 21.34 6.90
C ALA A 35 -7.06 19.99 6.72
N TYR A 36 -7.38 19.61 5.48
CA TYR A 36 -8.02 18.31 5.20
C TYR A 36 -7.10 17.14 5.54
N PHE A 37 -5.82 17.19 5.15
CA PHE A 37 -4.89 16.10 5.46
C PHE A 37 -4.73 15.89 6.97
N MET A 38 -4.55 16.97 7.72
CA MET A 38 -4.35 16.90 9.17
C MET A 38 -5.63 16.51 9.92
N LEU A 39 -6.80 16.91 9.41
CA LEU A 39 -8.09 16.43 9.93
C LEU A 39 -8.23 14.91 9.72
N ALA A 40 -7.89 14.42 8.53
CA ALA A 40 -7.94 12.99 8.22
C ALA A 40 -7.00 12.18 9.14
N GLN A 41 -5.77 12.64 9.34
CA GLN A 41 -4.83 12.06 10.30
C GLN A 41 -5.39 12.02 11.73
N SER A 42 -6.10 13.08 12.14
CA SER A 42 -6.69 13.13 13.48
C SER A 42 -7.85 12.12 13.64
N TYR A 43 -8.64 11.91 12.58
CA TYR A 43 -9.66 10.85 12.56
C TYR A 43 -9.05 9.45 12.60
N GLU A 44 -7.98 9.22 11.85
CA GLU A 44 -7.24 7.95 11.86
C GLU A 44 -6.69 7.63 13.26
N GLN A 45 -6.13 8.61 13.97
CA GLN A 45 -5.62 8.44 15.33
C GLN A 45 -6.66 7.97 16.35
N ILE A 46 -7.95 8.28 16.14
CA ILE A 46 -9.05 7.82 16.99
C ILE A 46 -9.80 6.60 16.42
N GLY A 47 -9.31 6.04 15.31
CA GLY A 47 -9.95 4.91 14.64
C GLY A 47 -11.25 5.24 13.90
N ALA A 48 -11.52 6.53 13.64
CA ALA A 48 -12.69 6.97 12.89
C ALA A 48 -12.43 6.86 11.38
N TRP A 49 -12.21 5.63 10.91
CA TRP A 49 -11.70 5.34 9.57
C TRP A 49 -12.59 5.89 8.44
N ASP A 50 -13.91 5.70 8.48
CA ASP A 50 -14.80 6.22 7.44
C ASP A 50 -14.67 7.75 7.29
N ALA A 51 -14.59 8.47 8.41
CA ALA A 51 -14.38 9.91 8.41
C ALA A 51 -12.98 10.29 7.90
N ALA A 52 -11.94 9.52 8.28
CA ALA A 52 -10.60 9.70 7.76
C ALA A 52 -10.56 9.55 6.24
N ILE A 53 -11.14 8.48 5.68
CA ILE A 53 -11.17 8.20 4.24
C ILE A 53 -11.93 9.27 3.47
N GLN A 54 -13.11 9.67 3.95
CA GLN A 54 -13.86 10.76 3.33
C GLN A 54 -13.06 12.07 3.33
N THR A 55 -12.32 12.33 4.41
CA THR A 55 -11.49 13.54 4.52
C THR A 55 -10.25 13.46 3.64
N TYR A 56 -9.58 12.30 3.55
CA TYR A 56 -8.49 12.08 2.59
C TYR A 56 -8.95 12.27 1.15
N THR A 57 -10.14 11.78 0.82
CA THR A 57 -10.74 11.97 -0.52
C THR A 57 -10.91 13.46 -0.84
N LYS A 58 -11.29 14.30 0.16
CA LYS A 58 -11.36 15.77 0.01
C LYS A 58 -9.98 16.43 -0.09
N PHE A 59 -8.94 15.81 0.45
CA PHE A 59 -7.56 16.27 0.32
C PHE A 59 -6.96 16.00 -1.08
N LEU A 60 -7.31 14.89 -1.75
CA LEU A 60 -6.70 14.49 -3.02
C LEU A 60 -6.70 15.56 -4.14
N PRO A 61 -7.71 16.45 -4.28
CA PRO A 61 -7.65 17.57 -5.22
C PRO A 61 -6.51 18.57 -4.96
N TYR A 62 -5.96 18.62 -3.74
CA TYR A 62 -4.89 19.54 -3.32
C TYR A 62 -3.49 18.92 -3.43
N TYR A 63 -3.22 18.25 -4.56
CA TYR A 63 -1.98 17.50 -4.79
C TYR A 63 -0.68 18.34 -4.72
N ASN A 64 -0.77 19.67 -4.83
CA ASN A 64 0.37 20.59 -4.72
C ASN A 64 0.60 21.11 -3.28
N SER A 65 -0.27 20.81 -2.32
CA SER A 65 -0.10 21.29 -0.94
C SER A 65 1.09 20.59 -0.28
N SER A 66 2.05 21.39 0.21
CA SER A 66 3.19 20.88 0.98
C SER A 66 2.76 20.68 2.43
N ILE A 67 2.74 19.43 2.88
CA ILE A 67 2.29 19.07 4.22
C ILE A 67 3.50 18.99 5.16
N PRO A 68 3.61 19.86 6.18
CA PRO A 68 4.74 19.82 7.12
C PRO A 68 4.85 18.47 7.83
N GLY A 69 6.03 17.86 7.80
CA GLY A 69 6.29 16.56 8.42
C GLY A 69 5.81 15.35 7.61
N PHE A 70 5.16 15.55 6.46
CA PHE A 70 4.67 14.49 5.59
C PHE A 70 5.11 14.71 4.13
N PRO A 71 6.35 14.33 3.78
CA PRO A 71 6.91 14.55 2.44
C PRO A 71 6.09 13.95 1.29
N ASP A 72 5.46 12.79 1.50
CA ASP A 72 4.58 12.11 0.53
C ASP A 72 3.12 12.02 1.04
N ALA A 73 2.57 13.15 1.48
CA ALA A 73 1.18 13.20 1.97
C ALA A 73 0.16 12.77 0.90
N PHE A 74 0.37 13.18 -0.36
CA PHE A 74 -0.50 12.81 -1.47
C PHE A 74 -0.48 11.31 -1.73
N GLY A 75 0.72 10.71 -1.87
CA GLY A 75 0.86 9.28 -2.09
C GLY A 75 0.26 8.48 -0.95
N TYR A 76 0.49 8.89 0.30
CA TYR A 76 -0.12 8.26 1.48
C TYR A 76 -1.65 8.27 1.44
N ALA A 77 -2.26 9.45 1.25
CA ALA A 77 -3.71 9.59 1.20
C ALA A 77 -4.32 8.77 0.05
N LYS A 78 -3.70 8.83 -1.13
CA LYS A 78 -4.14 8.08 -2.31
C LYS A 78 -4.08 6.58 -2.06
N LYS A 79 -2.96 6.06 -1.54
CA LYS A 79 -2.77 4.63 -1.22
C LYS A 79 -3.87 4.11 -0.30
N ILE A 80 -4.23 4.88 0.73
CA ILE A 80 -5.25 4.50 1.71
C ILE A 80 -6.66 4.55 1.10
N VAL A 81 -7.00 5.61 0.36
CA VAL A 81 -8.31 5.75 -0.29
C VAL A 81 -8.52 4.69 -1.36
N ASP A 82 -7.52 4.46 -2.22
CA ASP A 82 -7.59 3.44 -3.27
C ASP A 82 -7.72 2.03 -2.66
N PHE A 83 -6.99 1.76 -1.56
CA PHE A 83 -7.13 0.51 -0.82
C PHE A 83 -8.54 0.36 -0.22
N TYR A 84 -9.06 1.38 0.46
CA TYR A 84 -10.41 1.36 1.05
C TYR A 84 -11.49 1.08 0.01
N ASN A 85 -11.38 1.65 -1.20
CA ASN A 85 -12.40 1.48 -2.25
C ASN A 85 -12.27 0.20 -3.08
N SER A 86 -11.22 -0.60 -2.87
CA SER A 86 -10.97 -1.82 -3.64
C SER A 86 -11.81 -3.03 -3.16
N PRO A 87 -11.97 -4.09 -3.98
CA PRO A 87 -12.76 -5.28 -3.63
C PRO A 87 -12.05 -6.30 -2.71
N LYS A 88 -10.74 -6.16 -2.43
CA LYS A 88 -9.89 -7.05 -1.58
C LYS A 88 -9.99 -8.56 -1.84
N ASP A 89 -10.40 -8.94 -3.05
CA ASP A 89 -10.61 -10.32 -3.50
C ASP A 89 -9.31 -11.13 -3.75
N TRP A 90 -8.15 -10.50 -3.53
CA TRP A 90 -6.82 -11.11 -3.66
C TRP A 90 -6.21 -11.56 -2.33
N SER A 91 -6.86 -11.28 -1.21
CA SER A 91 -6.32 -11.57 0.13
C SER A 91 -6.56 -13.02 0.56
N PHE A 92 -5.64 -13.58 1.33
CA PHE A 92 -5.67 -14.97 1.82
C PHE A 92 -5.64 -14.99 3.35
N GLU A 93 -6.31 -15.96 3.97
CA GLU A 93 -6.30 -16.09 5.43
C GLU A 93 -4.92 -16.48 5.97
N THR A 94 -4.21 -17.36 5.25
CA THR A 94 -2.89 -17.85 5.66
C THR A 94 -1.83 -17.61 4.59
N LEU A 95 -0.57 -17.49 5.02
CA LEU A 95 0.58 -17.42 4.12
C LEU A 95 0.71 -18.69 3.28
N ASP A 96 0.46 -19.86 3.87
CA ASP A 96 0.58 -21.15 3.20
C ASP A 96 -0.39 -21.27 2.02
N ASP A 97 -1.63 -20.81 2.18
CA ASP A 97 -2.62 -20.85 1.09
C ASP A 97 -2.24 -19.91 -0.05
N LEU A 98 -1.73 -18.71 0.27
CA LEU A 98 -1.21 -17.77 -0.71
C LEU A 98 -0.02 -18.37 -1.48
N VAL A 99 0.98 -18.90 -0.77
CA VAL A 99 2.17 -19.51 -1.39
C VAL A 99 1.78 -20.68 -2.29
N LYS A 100 0.89 -21.58 -1.85
CA LYS A 100 0.39 -22.70 -2.65
C LYS A 100 -0.34 -22.23 -3.90
N ALA A 101 -1.18 -21.20 -3.79
CA ALA A 101 -1.90 -20.64 -4.93
C ALA A 101 -0.94 -20.05 -5.98
N ILE A 102 0.10 -19.34 -5.52
CA ILE A 102 1.14 -18.79 -6.39
C ILE A 102 1.96 -19.89 -7.07
N GLN A 103 2.44 -20.89 -6.30
CA GLN A 103 3.19 -22.02 -6.85
C GLN A 103 2.38 -22.77 -7.90
N SER A 104 1.10 -23.03 -7.63
CA SER A 104 0.19 -23.67 -8.60
C SER A 104 0.02 -22.83 -9.88
N ALA A 105 -0.06 -21.51 -9.76
CA ALA A 105 -0.14 -20.61 -10.91
C ALA A 105 1.17 -20.59 -11.73
N LEU A 106 2.32 -20.63 -11.06
CA LEU A 106 3.63 -20.73 -11.71
C LEU A 106 3.80 -22.05 -12.45
N ASP A 107 3.43 -23.18 -11.83
CA ASP A 107 3.47 -24.50 -12.45
C ASP A 107 2.54 -24.60 -13.67
N ALA A 108 1.37 -23.98 -13.60
CA ALA A 108 0.43 -23.89 -14.71
C ALA A 108 0.85 -22.89 -15.80
N GLY A 109 1.91 -22.09 -15.58
CA GLY A 109 2.31 -21.01 -16.49
C GLY A 109 1.24 -19.94 -16.67
N SER A 110 0.36 -19.73 -15.67
CA SER A 110 -0.84 -18.92 -15.82
C SER A 110 -0.65 -17.49 -15.31
N SER A 111 -0.28 -16.58 -16.23
CA SER A 111 -0.23 -15.14 -15.94
C SER A 111 -1.58 -14.58 -15.48
N LYS A 112 -2.70 -15.16 -15.93
CA LYS A 112 -4.05 -14.81 -15.49
C LYS A 112 -4.25 -15.07 -13.99
N LEU A 113 -3.80 -16.22 -13.49
CA LEU A 113 -3.89 -16.54 -12.06
C LEU A 113 -2.94 -15.67 -11.23
N LEU A 114 -1.71 -15.42 -11.70
CA LEU A 114 -0.81 -14.48 -11.02
C LEU A 114 -1.40 -13.07 -10.94
N ASN A 115 -1.96 -12.57 -12.04
CA ASN A 115 -2.68 -11.31 -12.07
C ASN A 115 -3.91 -11.31 -11.15
N LYS A 116 -4.55 -12.48 -10.92
CA LYS A 116 -5.65 -12.62 -9.95
C LYS A 116 -5.15 -12.47 -8.51
N TYR A 117 -4.04 -13.11 -8.16
CA TYR A 117 -3.54 -13.19 -6.78
C TYR A 117 -2.69 -11.99 -6.32
N ARG A 118 -2.14 -11.20 -7.25
CA ARG A 118 -1.43 -9.97 -6.87
C ARG A 118 -2.38 -8.96 -6.22
N ALA A 119 -1.83 -8.14 -5.34
CA ALA A 119 -2.52 -6.95 -4.85
C ALA A 119 -2.99 -6.08 -6.04
N LYS A 120 -4.23 -5.59 -5.97
CA LYS A 120 -4.81 -4.73 -7.02
C LYS A 120 -4.45 -3.26 -6.84
N VAL A 121 -3.99 -2.93 -5.64
CA VAL A 121 -3.62 -1.59 -5.24
C VAL A 121 -2.25 -1.68 -4.61
N ASN A 122 -1.39 -0.70 -4.90
CA ASN A 122 -0.06 -0.57 -4.29
C ASN A 122 0.87 -1.77 -4.55
N PHE A 123 0.58 -2.56 -5.59
CA PHE A 123 1.49 -3.62 -6.03
C PHE A 123 2.72 -2.97 -6.68
N PHE A 124 3.91 -3.37 -6.24
CA PHE A 124 5.16 -2.83 -6.77
C PHE A 124 6.03 -3.93 -7.38
N ALA A 125 6.95 -3.52 -8.26
CA ALA A 125 8.04 -4.36 -8.70
C ALA A 125 9.29 -3.49 -8.90
N MET A 126 10.32 -3.73 -8.07
CA MET A 126 11.48 -2.84 -7.95
C MET A 126 12.75 -3.61 -7.62
N SER A 127 13.93 -3.02 -7.78
CA SER A 127 15.16 -3.61 -7.22
C SER A 127 15.28 -3.33 -5.72
N TRP A 128 16.09 -4.12 -5.01
CA TRP A 128 16.30 -3.98 -3.56
C TRP A 128 16.85 -2.62 -3.12
N GLU A 129 17.60 -1.93 -3.99
CA GLU A 129 18.23 -0.64 -3.71
C GLU A 129 17.37 0.57 -4.07
N GLN A 130 16.24 0.37 -4.77
CA GLN A 130 15.35 1.47 -5.14
C GLN A 130 14.56 1.95 -3.91
N GLU A 131 14.33 3.26 -3.81
CA GLU A 131 13.49 3.83 -2.75
C GLU A 131 12.00 3.79 -3.13
N ASN A 132 11.14 3.60 -2.14
CA ASN A 132 9.68 3.52 -2.34
C ASN A 132 9.07 4.82 -2.93
N SER A 133 9.74 5.96 -2.83
CA SER A 133 9.30 7.25 -3.42
C SER A 133 9.28 7.24 -4.94
N ASP A 134 10.02 6.33 -5.58
CA ASP A 134 10.09 6.21 -7.04
C ASP A 134 9.01 5.28 -7.63
N THR A 135 8.12 4.72 -6.80
CA THR A 135 7.07 3.76 -7.22
C THR A 135 5.90 4.39 -7.97
N THR A 136 5.99 5.67 -8.32
CA THR A 136 4.96 6.41 -9.06
C THR A 136 5.01 5.98 -10.52
N ASN A 137 4.07 5.11 -10.92
CA ASN A 137 3.76 4.65 -12.29
C ASN A 137 4.35 3.30 -12.73
N MET A 138 4.00 2.21 -12.04
CA MET A 138 3.95 0.89 -12.70
C MET A 138 2.59 0.66 -13.36
N THR A 139 2.23 1.53 -14.31
CA THR A 139 0.96 1.42 -15.06
C THR A 139 0.86 0.14 -15.91
N GLU A 140 1.96 -0.61 -16.12
CA GLU A 140 1.96 -1.79 -17.00
C GLU A 140 2.82 -2.95 -16.50
N PHE A 141 2.76 -3.32 -15.21
CA PHE A 141 3.33 -4.62 -14.82
C PHE A 141 2.41 -5.74 -15.28
N ASN A 142 2.81 -6.52 -16.29
CA ASN A 142 2.05 -7.66 -16.80
C ASN A 142 2.89 -8.93 -16.82
N PHE A 143 2.46 -9.94 -16.05
CA PHE A 143 3.20 -11.20 -15.95
C PHE A 143 3.37 -11.93 -17.28
N SER A 144 2.44 -11.78 -18.25
CA SER A 144 2.59 -12.47 -19.55
C SER A 144 3.92 -12.16 -20.23
N ASP A 145 4.44 -10.96 -20.03
CA ASP A 145 5.62 -10.44 -20.72
C ASP A 145 6.91 -11.07 -20.16
N PHE A 146 6.83 -11.64 -18.96
CA PHE A 146 7.97 -12.20 -18.21
C PHE A 146 7.95 -13.72 -18.10
N MET A 147 6.86 -14.36 -18.53
CA MET A 147 6.69 -15.81 -18.47
C MET A 147 7.00 -16.52 -19.80
N SER A 148 7.47 -15.78 -20.81
CA SER A 148 7.75 -16.35 -22.13
C SER A 148 9.07 -17.13 -22.15
N GLY A 149 9.12 -18.26 -22.85
CA GLY A 149 10.36 -18.97 -23.20
C GLY A 149 10.96 -19.89 -22.14
N ASN A 150 10.67 -19.71 -20.84
CA ASN A 150 11.24 -20.55 -19.77
C ASN A 150 10.20 -20.97 -18.73
N ARG A 151 10.40 -22.17 -18.15
CA ARG A 151 9.66 -22.58 -16.96
C ARG A 151 10.21 -21.83 -15.74
N ILE A 152 9.37 -21.02 -15.12
CA ILE A 152 9.70 -20.35 -13.86
C ILE A 152 9.76 -21.39 -12.75
N ARG A 153 10.80 -21.30 -11.94
CA ARG A 153 11.04 -22.16 -10.78
C ARG A 153 10.99 -21.32 -9.50
N TYR A 154 10.82 -22.00 -8.38
CA TYR A 154 10.69 -21.38 -7.07
C TYR A 154 11.34 -22.25 -5.99
N SER A 155 11.73 -21.60 -4.88
CA SER A 155 12.24 -22.30 -3.71
C SER A 155 11.11 -23.10 -3.03
N PRO A 156 11.41 -24.27 -2.45
CA PRO A 156 10.39 -25.13 -1.84
C PRO A 156 9.71 -24.48 -0.62
N THR A 157 10.41 -23.59 0.06
CA THR A 157 9.92 -22.84 1.22
C THR A 157 10.18 -21.35 1.03
N VAL A 158 9.48 -20.53 1.82
CA VAL A 158 9.80 -19.10 1.95
C VAL A 158 11.22 -18.92 2.50
N ASP A 159 11.80 -17.77 2.21
CA ASP A 159 13.13 -17.36 2.64
C ASP A 159 13.24 -17.32 4.17
N SER A 160 14.40 -17.67 4.72
CA SER A 160 14.64 -17.73 6.17
C SER A 160 14.53 -16.37 6.88
N SER A 161 14.65 -15.26 6.14
CA SER A 161 14.44 -13.91 6.65
C SER A 161 12.96 -13.52 6.83
N SER A 162 12.03 -14.39 6.41
CA SER A 162 10.59 -14.19 6.61
C SER A 162 10.22 -14.18 8.09
N ASN A 163 9.18 -13.45 8.45
CA ASN A 163 8.69 -13.28 9.82
C ASN A 163 7.16 -13.33 9.90
N ALA A 164 6.59 -12.98 11.06
CA ALA A 164 5.15 -13.09 11.32
C ALA A 164 4.26 -12.16 10.46
N ASN A 165 4.84 -11.13 9.84
CA ASN A 165 4.13 -10.10 9.09
C ASN A 165 4.57 -9.99 7.63
N GLU A 166 5.74 -10.54 7.27
CA GLU A 166 6.30 -10.45 5.93
C GLU A 166 6.99 -11.76 5.55
N ALA A 167 6.89 -12.14 4.28
CA ALA A 167 7.56 -13.32 3.76
C ALA A 167 8.04 -13.11 2.33
N TYR A 168 9.07 -13.87 1.96
CA TYR A 168 9.72 -13.76 0.67
C TYR A 168 9.80 -15.14 0.02
N LEU A 169 9.39 -15.27 -1.23
CA LEU A 169 9.59 -16.50 -2.01
C LEU A 169 10.54 -16.23 -3.16
N LYS A 170 11.72 -16.86 -3.10
CA LYS A 170 12.69 -16.82 -4.20
C LYS A 170 12.14 -17.59 -5.41
N THR A 171 12.21 -16.94 -6.56
CA THR A 171 11.81 -17.48 -7.86
C THR A 171 12.87 -17.15 -8.90
N TRP A 172 12.99 -17.97 -9.94
CA TRP A 172 13.95 -17.74 -11.02
C TRP A 172 13.49 -18.29 -12.36
N GLY A 173 14.12 -17.83 -13.44
CA GLY A 173 13.78 -18.23 -14.82
C GLY A 173 12.81 -17.29 -15.52
N TRP A 174 12.55 -16.10 -14.96
CA TRP A 174 11.77 -15.04 -15.60
C TRP A 174 12.48 -14.51 -16.85
N SER A 175 11.72 -14.17 -17.91
CA SER A 175 12.26 -13.60 -19.15
C SER A 175 12.57 -12.11 -19.00
N GLN A 176 13.62 -11.82 -18.22
CA GLN A 176 14.12 -10.48 -17.90
C GLN A 176 15.64 -10.51 -17.71
N ARG A 177 16.29 -9.33 -17.76
CA ARG A 177 17.75 -9.22 -17.51
C ARG A 177 18.13 -9.76 -16.14
N ILE A 178 17.30 -9.46 -15.15
CA ILE A 178 17.40 -10.00 -13.80
C ILE A 178 16.36 -11.12 -13.71
N SER A 179 16.82 -12.36 -13.83
CA SER A 179 15.93 -13.54 -13.90
C SER A 179 15.56 -14.12 -12.53
N THR A 180 16.23 -13.68 -11.46
CA THR A 180 15.93 -14.04 -10.06
C THR A 180 15.09 -12.95 -9.40
N TRP A 181 13.90 -13.32 -8.93
CA TRP A 181 12.94 -12.42 -8.29
C TRP A 181 12.54 -12.97 -6.92
N TYR A 182 12.26 -12.09 -5.96
CA TYR A 182 11.65 -12.43 -4.69
C TYR A 182 10.21 -11.91 -4.66
N LEU A 183 9.25 -12.83 -4.60
CA LEU A 183 7.85 -12.47 -4.40
C LEU A 183 7.67 -12.06 -2.94
N TYR A 184 7.21 -10.83 -2.73
CA TYR A 184 7.04 -10.25 -1.39
C TYR A 184 5.59 -10.35 -0.94
N PHE A 185 5.38 -11.09 0.15
CA PHE A 185 4.11 -11.26 0.81
C PHE A 185 4.11 -10.49 2.12
N ARG A 186 2.96 -9.92 2.49
CA ARG A 186 2.81 -9.27 3.79
C ARG A 186 1.41 -9.45 4.34
N LYS A 187 1.28 -9.26 5.65
CA LYS A 187 -0.02 -9.05 6.28
C LYS A 187 -0.55 -7.66 5.95
N ILE A 188 -1.83 -7.61 5.63
CA ILE A 188 -2.57 -6.37 5.42
C ILE A 188 -2.82 -5.74 6.78
N ASN A 189 -2.23 -4.56 7.00
CA ASN A 189 -2.57 -3.73 8.14
C ASN A 189 -3.67 -2.73 7.75
N PHE A 190 -4.93 -3.13 7.93
CA PHE A 190 -6.06 -2.25 7.61
C PHE A 190 -7.16 -2.30 8.69
N PRO A 191 -6.95 -1.65 9.86
CA PRO A 191 -7.86 -1.75 11.01
C PRO A 191 -9.29 -1.26 10.73
N ALA A 192 -9.49 -0.51 9.64
CA ALA A 192 -10.81 -0.07 9.18
C ALA A 192 -11.73 -1.23 8.77
N ASP A 193 -11.16 -2.37 8.35
CA ASP A 193 -11.92 -3.54 7.93
C ASP A 193 -11.34 -4.79 8.62
N PRO A 194 -11.98 -5.25 9.71
CA PRO A 194 -11.53 -6.43 10.45
C PRO A 194 -11.50 -7.72 9.63
N GLU A 195 -12.30 -7.84 8.57
CA GLU A 195 -12.33 -9.05 7.74
C GLU A 195 -11.07 -9.17 6.87
N ILE A 196 -10.47 -8.03 6.50
CA ILE A 196 -9.25 -7.96 5.70
C ILE A 196 -8.01 -7.78 6.56
N HIS A 197 -8.13 -7.11 7.71
CA HIS A 197 -7.03 -6.89 8.63
C HIS A 197 -6.37 -8.21 9.05
N GLY A 198 -5.05 -8.30 8.89
CA GLY A 198 -4.26 -9.47 9.28
C GLY A 198 -4.21 -10.59 8.23
N ARG A 199 -4.99 -10.51 7.14
CA ARG A 199 -4.88 -11.41 5.99
C ARG A 199 -3.59 -11.16 5.21
N TRP A 200 -3.17 -12.14 4.43
CA TRP A 200 -1.97 -12.08 3.60
C TRP A 200 -2.28 -11.61 2.18
N GLU A 201 -1.39 -10.81 1.62
CA GLU A 201 -1.41 -10.42 0.21
C GLU A 201 -0.03 -10.59 -0.43
N TRP A 202 -0.04 -10.79 -1.75
CA TRP A 202 1.14 -10.60 -2.58
C TRP A 202 1.27 -9.13 -2.96
N ALA A 203 2.11 -8.43 -2.22
CA ALA A 203 2.25 -6.98 -2.30
C ALA A 203 3.26 -6.51 -3.34
N GLY A 204 4.19 -7.35 -3.76
CA GLY A 204 5.13 -6.93 -4.80
C GLY A 204 6.19 -7.94 -5.17
N VAL A 205 7.14 -7.47 -5.96
CA VAL A 205 8.30 -8.23 -6.44
C VAL A 205 9.57 -7.41 -6.22
N TYR A 206 10.58 -8.05 -5.64
CA TYR A 206 11.95 -7.53 -5.65
C TYR A 206 12.77 -8.23 -6.72
N TYR A 207 13.44 -7.45 -7.56
CA TYR A 207 14.37 -7.95 -8.56
C TYR A 207 15.77 -8.11 -7.98
N GLY A 208 16.41 -9.24 -8.26
CA GLY A 208 17.81 -9.50 -7.93
C GLY A 208 17.96 -10.37 -6.71
N GLU A 209 19.21 -10.75 -6.43
CA GLU A 209 19.54 -11.48 -5.22
C GLU A 209 19.36 -10.60 -3.98
N LYS A 210 18.83 -11.21 -2.93
CA LYS A 210 18.69 -10.58 -1.62
C LYS A 210 20.08 -10.56 -0.96
N PHE A 211 20.49 -9.41 -0.44
CA PHE A 211 21.78 -9.22 0.25
C PHE A 211 21.80 -9.86 1.62
#